data_AF-A0A0F2JFI2-F1
#
_entry.id   AF-A0A0F2JFI2-F1
#
_cell.length_a   1.000
_cell.length_b   1.000
_cell.length_c   1.000
_cell.angle_alpha   90.00
_cell.angle_beta   90.00
_cell.angle_gamma   90.00
#
_symmetry.space_group_name_H-M   'P 1'
#
loop_
_entity.id
_entity.type
_entity.pdbx_description
1 polymer ?
#
loop_
_entity_poly.entity_id
_entity_poly.type
_entity_poly.pdbx_seq_one_letter_code
_entity_poly.pdbx_strand_id
1 'polypeptide(L)'
;MQDPVLHQAIAAWEKSSDDPMVREAYFARRKAVLDEKAAVREAELRLREAIQKGQVEGRTEGKEEVAKNLLAMGMEISKVAKATGMTEDEVKVLNE
;
A
#
# COMPACT_ATOMS: atom_id res chain seq x y z
N MET A 1 27.37 -37.28 30.33
CA MET A 1 27.15 -37.64 28.91
C MET A 1 28.40 -38.38 28.43
N GLN A 2 28.44 -39.70 28.58
CA GLN A 2 29.67 -40.53 28.58
C GLN A 2 29.84 -41.42 27.33
N ASP A 3 29.22 -41.08 26.19
CA ASP A 3 29.43 -41.81 24.93
C ASP A 3 30.41 -41.04 24.03
N PRO A 4 31.63 -41.57 23.77
CA PRO A 4 32.63 -40.94 22.91
C PRO A 4 32.20 -40.85 21.44
N VAL A 5 31.43 -41.82 20.96
CA VAL A 5 30.92 -41.87 19.59
C VAL A 5 29.87 -40.79 19.39
N LEU A 6 28.99 -40.63 20.39
CA LEU A 6 27.98 -39.57 20.39
C LEU A 6 28.62 -38.17 20.37
N HIS A 7 29.70 -37.95 21.13
CA HIS A 7 30.43 -36.68 21.10
C HIS A 7 31.08 -36.40 19.75
N GLN A 8 31.69 -37.41 19.11
CA GLN A 8 32.28 -37.24 17.78
C GLN A 8 31.22 -36.92 16.72
N ALA A 9 30.06 -37.58 16.79
CA ALA A 9 28.95 -37.32 15.88
C ALA A 9 28.39 -35.90 16.06
N ILE A 10 28.24 -35.43 17.31
CA ILE A 10 27.78 -34.06 17.61
C ILE A 10 28.80 -33.04 17.13
N ALA A 11 30.08 -33.22 17.42
CA ALA A 11 31.13 -32.29 16.97
C ALA A 11 31.26 -32.25 15.44
N ALA A 12 31.09 -33.38 14.74
CA ALA A 12 31.06 -33.42 13.28
C ALA A 12 29.81 -32.74 12.70
N TRP A 13 28.66 -32.87 13.38
CA TRP A 13 27.42 -32.20 13.01
C TRP A 13 27.47 -30.69 13.26
N GLU A 14 28.03 -30.26 14.38
CA GLU A 14 28.29 -28.85 14.68
C GLU A 14 29.26 -28.26 13.66
N LYS A 15 30.37 -28.94 13.36
CA LYS A 15 31.35 -28.47 12.36
C LYS A 15 30.76 -28.40 10.95
N SER A 16 29.85 -29.30 10.58
CA SER A 16 29.16 -29.24 9.28
C SER A 16 28.02 -28.21 9.25
N SER A 17 27.41 -27.91 10.40
CA SER A 17 26.41 -26.83 10.57
C SER A 17 27.05 -25.44 10.75
N ASP A 18 28.34 -25.38 11.10
CA ASP A 18 29.14 -24.16 11.23
C ASP A 18 29.86 -23.79 9.92
N ASP A 19 29.58 -24.51 8.82
CA ASP A 19 30.08 -24.16 7.50
C ASP A 19 29.55 -22.77 7.09
N PRO A 20 30.44 -21.76 6.95
CA PRO A 20 30.04 -20.40 6.60
C PRO A 20 29.26 -20.33 5.28
N MET A 21 29.58 -21.21 4.31
CA MET A 21 28.93 -21.24 3.01
C MET A 21 27.49 -21.77 3.12
N VAL A 22 27.25 -22.77 3.96
CA VAL A 22 25.89 -23.30 4.21
C VAL A 22 25.04 -22.26 4.93
N ARG A 23 25.63 -21.56 5.91
CA ARG A 23 24.97 -20.47 6.63
C ARG A 23 24.61 -19.30 5.73
N GLU A 24 25.53 -18.88 4.87
CA GLU A 24 25.28 -17.83 3.89
C GLU A 24 24.18 -18.22 2.91
N ALA A 25 24.22 -19.45 2.37
CA ALA A 25 23.17 -19.97 1.49
C ALA A 25 21.80 -20.03 2.16
N TYR A 26 21.75 -20.32 3.47
CA TYR A 26 20.52 -20.26 4.26
C TYR A 26 20.00 -18.82 4.40
N PHE A 27 20.86 -17.87 4.76
CA PHE A 27 20.47 -16.47 4.88
C PHE A 27 20.05 -15.86 3.55
N ALA A 28 20.74 -16.19 2.45
CA ALA A 28 20.37 -15.76 1.11
C ALA A 28 18.96 -16.26 0.73
N ARG A 29 18.64 -17.54 0.99
CA ARG A 29 17.29 -18.08 0.78
C ARG A 29 16.25 -17.39 1.66
N ARG A 30 16.54 -17.21 2.96
CA ARG A 30 15.64 -16.52 3.88
C ARG A 30 15.39 -15.07 3.43
N LYS A 31 16.43 -14.37 2.98
CA LYS A 31 16.34 -13.02 2.43
C LYS A 31 15.45 -12.99 1.19
N ALA A 32 15.65 -13.90 0.24
CA ALA A 32 14.82 -13.97 -0.97
C ALA A 32 13.32 -14.14 -0.64
N VAL A 33 12.99 -15.01 0.32
CA VAL A 33 11.61 -15.20 0.79
C VAL A 33 11.05 -13.93 1.45
N LEU A 34 11.87 -13.19 2.20
CA LEU A 34 11.45 -11.94 2.83
C LEU A 34 11.26 -10.83 1.80
N ASP A 35 12.16 -10.72 0.81
CA ASP A 35 12.07 -9.75 -0.28
C ASP A 35 10.81 -9.99 -1.12
N GLU A 36 10.48 -11.25 -1.42
CA GLU A 36 9.23 -11.62 -2.11
C GLU A 36 7.99 -11.21 -1.30
N LYS A 37 7.96 -11.54 0.00
CA LYS A 37 6.86 -11.13 0.89
C LYS A 37 6.73 -9.62 1.01
N ALA A 38 7.86 -8.90 1.04
CA ALA A 38 7.89 -7.46 1.08
C ALA A 38 7.35 -6.86 -0.21
N ALA A 39 7.72 -7.39 -1.38
CA ALA A 39 7.22 -6.95 -2.68
C ALA A 39 5.70 -7.12 -2.79
N VAL A 40 5.16 -8.27 -2.37
CA VAL A 40 3.70 -8.50 -2.34
C VAL A 40 3.01 -7.50 -1.42
N ARG A 41 3.54 -7.30 -0.21
CA ARG A 41 2.96 -6.35 0.75
C ARG A 41 3.00 -4.91 0.24
N GLU A 42 4.08 -4.51 -0.40
CA GLU A 42 4.23 -3.19 -1.00
C GLU A 42 3.21 -2.98 -2.12
N ALA A 43 3.01 -3.97 -2.99
CA ALA A 43 2.00 -3.92 -4.05
C ALA A 43 0.57 -3.75 -3.48
N GLU A 44 0.23 -4.49 -2.41
CA GLU A 44 -1.06 -4.34 -1.72
C GLU A 44 -1.26 -2.93 -1.15
N LEU A 45 -0.22 -2.36 -0.54
CA LEU A 45 -0.28 -1.02 0.04
C LEU A 45 -0.46 0.04 -1.07
N ARG A 46 0.34 -0.04 -2.13
CA ARG A 46 0.21 0.86 -3.29
C ARG A 46 -1.19 0.80 -3.91
N LEU A 47 -1.75 -0.40 -4.06
CA LEU A 47 -3.10 -0.57 -4.59
C LEU A 47 -4.14 0.09 -3.68
N ARG A 48 -4.04 -0.10 -2.36
CA ARG A 48 -4.95 0.54 -1.40
C ARG A 48 -4.86 2.06 -1.45
N GLU A 49 -3.64 2.59 -1.48
CA GLU A 49 -3.41 4.04 -1.59
C GLU A 49 -3.99 4.58 -2.90
N ALA A 50 -3.74 3.91 -4.03
CA ALA A 50 -4.27 4.30 -5.33
C ALA A 50 -5.81 4.30 -5.35
N ILE A 51 -6.45 3.28 -4.77
CA ILE A 51 -7.91 3.22 -4.66
C ILE A 51 -8.44 4.36 -3.79
N GLN A 52 -7.83 4.62 -2.64
CA GLN A 52 -8.27 5.71 -1.76
C GLN A 52 -8.12 7.07 -2.45
N LYS A 53 -6.98 7.31 -3.12
CA LYS A 53 -6.77 8.53 -3.89
C LYS A 53 -7.80 8.68 -5.00
N GLY A 54 -8.00 7.65 -5.81
CA GLY A 54 -8.98 7.67 -6.89
C GLY A 54 -10.42 7.85 -6.41
N GLN A 55 -10.78 7.33 -5.23
CA GLN A 55 -12.08 7.59 -4.62
C GLN A 55 -12.26 9.03 -4.15
N VAL A 56 -11.21 9.64 -3.60
CA VAL A 56 -11.26 11.06 -3.17
C VAL A 56 -11.31 11.97 -4.40
N GLU A 57 -10.38 11.79 -5.34
CA GLU A 57 -10.30 12.56 -6.59
C GLU A 57 -11.59 12.42 -7.41
N GLY A 58 -12.11 11.19 -7.59
CA GLY A 58 -13.37 10.98 -8.31
C GLY A 58 -14.59 11.58 -7.62
N ARG A 59 -14.62 11.64 -6.28
CA ARG A 59 -15.70 12.32 -5.55
C ARG A 59 -15.60 13.84 -5.68
N THR A 60 -14.40 14.41 -5.68
CA THR A 60 -14.23 15.86 -5.87
C THR A 60 -14.57 16.27 -7.30
N GLU A 61 -14.01 15.57 -8.29
CA GLU A 61 -14.29 15.82 -9.71
C GLU A 61 -15.78 15.64 -10.02
N GLY A 62 -16.42 14.58 -9.52
CA GLY A 62 -17.85 14.36 -9.71
C GLY A 62 -18.72 15.44 -9.08
N LYS A 63 -18.34 15.98 -7.91
CA LYS A 63 -19.06 17.12 -7.30
C LYS A 63 -18.91 18.39 -8.13
N GLU A 64 -17.72 18.68 -8.63
CA GLU A 64 -17.46 19.85 -9.48
C GLU A 64 -18.20 19.74 -10.82
N GLU A 65 -18.20 18.57 -11.45
CA GLU A 65 -18.93 18.32 -12.70
C GLU A 65 -20.44 18.52 -12.51
N VAL A 66 -21.01 17.95 -11.43
CA VAL A 66 -22.41 18.17 -11.09
C VAL A 66 -22.67 19.65 -10.83
N ALA A 67 -21.82 20.35 -10.07
CA ALA A 67 -21.98 21.79 -9.81
C ALA A 67 -21.99 22.61 -11.11
N LYS A 68 -21.05 22.37 -12.02
CA LYS A 68 -20.98 23.02 -13.34
C LYS A 68 -22.23 22.76 -14.17
N ASN A 69 -22.70 21.51 -14.21
CA ASN A 69 -23.91 21.15 -14.94
C ASN A 69 -25.15 21.86 -14.38
N LEU A 70 -25.28 21.94 -13.06
CA LEU A 70 -26.41 22.61 -12.41
C LEU A 70 -26.38 24.13 -12.64
N LEU A 71 -25.20 24.75 -12.61
CA LEU A 71 -25.02 26.16 -12.97
C LEU A 71 -25.38 26.42 -14.44
N ALA A 72 -24.95 25.54 -15.35
CA ALA A 72 -25.29 25.63 -16.77
C ALA A 72 -26.80 25.50 -17.04
N MET A 73 -27.53 24.80 -16.16
CA MET A 73 -28.99 24.74 -16.16
C MET A 73 -29.67 25.99 -15.56
N GLY A 74 -28.90 27.00 -15.15
CA GLY A 74 -29.40 28.26 -14.62
C GLY A 74 -29.83 28.19 -13.15
N MET A 75 -29.39 27.18 -12.39
CA MET A 75 -29.66 27.14 -10.95
C MET A 75 -28.81 28.16 -10.18
N GLU A 76 -29.42 28.75 -9.16
CA GLU A 76 -28.74 29.70 -8.28
C GLU A 76 -27.62 29.02 -7.48
N ILE A 77 -26.50 29.75 -7.32
CA ILE A 77 -25.29 29.31 -6.62
C ILE A 77 -25.59 28.70 -5.25
N SER A 78 -26.48 29.32 -4.47
CA SER A 78 -26.87 28.83 -3.14
C SER A 78 -27.55 27.45 -3.18
N LYS A 79 -28.38 27.20 -4.19
CA LYS A 79 -29.03 25.88 -4.39
C LYS A 79 -28.05 24.83 -4.87
N VAL A 80 -27.12 25.21 -5.75
CA VAL A 80 -26.05 24.32 -6.24
C VAL A 80 -25.13 23.90 -5.09
N ALA A 81 -24.65 24.86 -4.29
CA ALA A 81 -23.83 24.63 -3.10
C ALA A 81 -24.51 23.63 -2.14
N LYS A 82 -25.80 23.82 -1.86
CA LYS A 82 -26.59 22.89 -1.03
C LYS A 82 -26.73 21.49 -1.65
N ALA A 83 -26.89 21.39 -2.97
CA ALA A 83 -27.08 20.12 -3.66
C ALA A 83 -25.79 19.28 -3.77
N THR A 84 -24.64 19.93 -3.97
CA THR A 84 -23.34 19.25 -4.11
C THR A 84 -22.59 19.13 -2.77
N GLY A 85 -23.08 19.82 -1.73
CA GLY A 85 -22.42 19.91 -0.43
C GLY A 85 -21.10 20.66 -0.51
N MET A 86 -21.03 21.66 -1.39
CA MET A 86 -19.93 22.60 -1.57
C MET A 86 -20.28 23.92 -0.87
N THR A 87 -19.29 24.76 -0.64
CA THR A 87 -19.51 26.14 -0.20
C THR A 87 -19.89 27.04 -1.38
N GLU A 88 -20.59 28.14 -1.12
CA GLU A 88 -20.97 29.08 -2.18
C GLU A 88 -19.75 29.70 -2.87
N ASP A 89 -18.65 29.88 -2.16
CA ASP A 89 -17.41 30.42 -2.73
C ASP A 89 -16.72 29.42 -3.66
N GLU A 90 -16.69 28.13 -3.29
CA GLU A 90 -16.20 27.08 -4.21
C GLU A 90 -17.06 27.02 -5.49
N VAL A 91 -18.38 27.13 -5.37
CA VAL A 91 -19.28 27.13 -6.54
C VAL A 91 -19.11 28.40 -7.39
N LYS A 92 -18.84 29.58 -6.79
CA LYS A 92 -18.54 30.81 -7.55
C LYS A 92 -17.27 30.66 -8.38
N VAL A 93 -16.21 30.06 -7.83
CA VAL A 93 -14.95 29.81 -8.56
C VAL A 93 -15.18 28.92 -9.78
N LEU A 94 -16.16 28.00 -9.74
CA LEU A 94 -16.51 27.16 -10.89
C LEU A 94 -17.33 27.89 -11.97
N ASN A 95 -17.84 29.08 -11.67
CA ASN A 95 -18.65 29.91 -12.57
C ASN A 95 -17.86 31.07 -13.21
N GLU A 96 -16.61 31.28 -12.80
CA GLU A 96 -15.63 32.18 -13.45
C GLU A 96 -14.89 31.45 -14.59
#